data_AF-A0A0G4J0J3-F1
#
_entry.id   AF-A0A0G4J0J3-F1
#
_cell.length_a   1.000
_cell.length_b   1.000
_cell.length_c   1.000
_cell.angle_alpha   90.00
_cell.angle_beta   90.00
_cell.angle_gamma   90.00
#
_symmetry.space_group_name_H-M   'P 1'
#
loop_
_entity.id
_entity.type
_entity.pdbx_description
1 polymer ?
#
loop_
_entity_poly.entity_id
_entity_poly.type
_entity_poly.pdbx_seq_one_letter_code
_entity_poly.pdbx_strand_id
1 'polypeptide(L)'
;MNALQHGDESRSISRLINSQLSQDVFPIDPLVNNTGAVPAGFPATTAALKAMPGPDVDGLLAAYGLVPHGNVHARARQATD
;
A
#
# COMPACT_ATOMS: atom_id res chain seq x y z
N MET A 1 -14.31 -10.84 21.51
CA MET A 1 -13.81 -11.20 20.18
C MET A 1 -14.26 -10.14 19.17
N ASN A 2 -13.61 -8.96 19.10
CA ASN A 2 -14.13 -7.81 18.31
C ASN A 2 -13.05 -7.01 17.52
N ALA A 3 -11.78 -7.43 17.55
CA ALA A 3 -10.69 -6.67 16.92
C ALA A 3 -10.42 -7.07 15.46
N LEU A 4 -10.76 -8.31 15.07
CA LEU A 4 -10.49 -8.81 13.72
C LEU A 4 -11.48 -8.27 12.67
N GLN A 5 -12.72 -7.99 13.08
CA GLN A 5 -13.80 -7.56 12.16
C GLN A 5 -13.62 -6.11 11.67
N HIS A 6 -13.08 -5.23 12.51
CA HIS A 6 -12.78 -3.84 12.12
C HIS A 6 -11.60 -3.71 11.16
N GLY A 7 -10.61 -4.62 11.25
CA GLY A 7 -9.42 -4.57 10.41
C GLY A 7 -9.72 -4.89 8.95
N ASP A 8 -10.59 -5.87 8.68
CA ASP A 8 -10.96 -6.25 7.31
C ASP A 8 -11.92 -5.26 6.66
N GLU A 9 -12.81 -4.66 7.45
CA GLU A 9 -13.72 -3.63 6.97
C GLU A 9 -12.96 -2.34 6.62
N SER A 10 -12.01 -1.91 7.46
CA SER A 10 -11.12 -0.77 7.19
C SER A 10 -10.25 -1.00 5.94
N ARG A 11 -9.67 -2.20 5.79
CA ARG A 11 -8.91 -2.57 4.58
C ARG A 11 -9.77 -2.55 3.31
N SER A 12 -11.03 -2.95 3.42
CA SER A 12 -11.98 -2.94 2.30
C SER A 12 -12.31 -1.51 1.85
N ILE A 13 -12.57 -0.61 2.82
CA ILE A 13 -12.86 0.81 2.54
C ILE A 13 -11.67 1.51 1.87
N SER A 14 -10.45 1.33 2.39
CA SER A 14 -9.25 1.94 1.80
C SER A 14 -9.01 1.47 0.37
N ARG A 15 -9.25 0.19 0.06
CA ARG A 15 -9.17 -0.32 -1.33
C ARG A 15 -10.23 0.29 -2.23
N LEU A 16 -11.47 0.42 -1.76
CA LEU A 16 -12.59 1.02 -2.50
C LEU A 16 -12.30 2.48 -2.87
N ILE A 17 -11.82 3.27 -1.91
CA ILE A 17 -11.42 4.67 -2.13
C ILE A 17 -10.29 4.74 -3.15
N ASN A 18 -9.27 3.89 -3.00
CA ASN A 18 -8.12 3.88 -3.92
C ASN A 18 -8.48 3.41 -5.34
N SER A 19 -9.53 2.58 -5.49
CA SER A 19 -9.95 2.03 -6.79
C SER A 19 -10.66 3.05 -7.70
N GLN A 20 -11.18 4.15 -7.14
CA GLN A 20 -11.92 5.17 -7.90
C GLN A 20 -11.00 6.25 -8.51
N LEU A 21 -9.67 6.08 -8.45
CA LEU A 21 -8.70 7.15 -8.69
C LEU A 21 -8.23 7.23 -10.14
N SER A 22 -8.90 8.09 -10.93
CA SER A 22 -8.44 8.59 -12.23
C SER A 22 -8.13 10.10 -12.20
N GLN A 23 -7.82 10.67 -11.03
CA GLN A 23 -7.43 12.07 -10.86
C GLN A 23 -6.11 12.19 -10.08
N ASP A 24 -5.15 12.95 -10.63
CA ASP A 24 -3.76 13.04 -10.15
C ASP A 24 -3.62 13.74 -8.77
N VAL A 25 -4.66 14.33 -8.16
CA VAL A 25 -4.52 15.13 -6.91
C VAL A 25 -5.27 14.53 -5.72
N PHE A 26 -5.76 13.29 -5.83
CA PHE A 26 -6.55 12.73 -4.76
C PHE A 26 -5.68 12.34 -3.55
N PRO A 27 -6.10 12.67 -2.31
CA PRO A 27 -5.41 12.23 -1.11
C PRO A 27 -5.38 10.70 -1.01
N ILE A 28 -4.22 10.13 -0.69
CA ILE A 28 -4.09 8.70 -0.42
C ILE A 28 -3.94 8.53 1.09
N ASP A 29 -4.79 7.69 1.68
CA ASP A 29 -4.71 7.33 3.08
C ASP A 29 -3.78 6.12 3.26
N PRO A 30 -2.70 6.23 4.06
CA PRO A 30 -1.76 5.13 4.25
C PRO A 30 -2.35 4.00 5.09
N LEU A 31 -2.01 2.77 4.71
CA LEU A 31 -2.15 1.64 5.62
C LEU A 31 -0.98 1.62 6.62
N VAL A 32 -1.21 1.05 7.80
CA VAL A 32 -0.13 0.72 8.74
C VAL A 32 0.56 -0.58 8.31
N ASN A 33 1.86 -0.66 8.53
CA ASN A 33 2.65 -1.87 8.31
C ASN A 33 2.44 -2.89 9.46
N ASN A 34 3.19 -3.99 9.42
CA ASN A 34 3.12 -5.06 10.42
C ASN A 34 3.57 -4.64 11.84
N THR A 35 4.22 -3.48 11.98
CA THR A 35 4.57 -2.89 13.28
C THR A 35 3.52 -1.87 13.76
N GLY A 36 2.41 -1.70 13.03
CA GLY A 36 1.36 -0.74 13.36
C GLY A 36 1.71 0.72 13.05
N ALA A 37 2.75 0.96 12.25
CA ALA A 37 3.20 2.30 11.88
C ALA A 37 3.02 2.56 10.38
N VAL A 38 2.77 3.81 10.00
CA VAL A 38 2.83 4.23 8.60
C VAL A 38 4.31 4.29 8.18
N PRO A 39 4.70 3.64 7.07
CA PRO A 39 6.05 3.77 6.54
C PRO A 39 6.45 5.23 6.31
N ALA A 40 7.66 5.59 6.73
CA ALA A 40 8.20 6.92 6.48
C ALA A 40 8.26 7.19 4.97
N GLY A 41 7.87 8.40 4.56
CA GLY A 41 7.87 8.78 3.14
C GLY A 41 6.67 8.27 2.33
N PHE A 42 5.60 7.79 2.98
CA PHE A 42 4.37 7.44 2.26
C PHE A 42 3.81 8.66 1.51
N PRO A 43 3.48 8.53 0.21
CA PRO A 43 3.01 9.65 -0.60
C PRO A 43 1.60 10.08 -0.20
N ALA A 44 1.42 11.38 0.04
CA ALA A 44 0.13 11.92 0.46
C ALA A 44 -0.93 11.98 -0.66
N THR A 45 -0.52 11.92 -1.94
CA THR A 45 -1.42 12.04 -3.10
C THR A 45 -1.05 11.08 -4.23
N THR A 46 -1.99 10.87 -5.16
CA THR A 46 -1.76 10.09 -6.38
C THR A 46 -0.66 10.67 -7.28
N ALA A 47 -0.55 11.99 -7.39
CA ALA A 47 0.57 12.64 -8.08
C ALA A 47 1.91 12.35 -7.40
N ALA A 48 1.97 12.43 -6.07
CA ALA A 48 3.20 12.13 -5.34
C ALA A 48 3.62 10.67 -5.56
N LEU A 49 2.67 9.73 -5.49
CA LEU A 49 2.93 8.32 -5.76
C LEU A 49 3.42 8.09 -7.20
N LYS A 50 2.78 8.74 -8.19
CA LYS A 50 3.14 8.62 -9.62
C LYS A 50 4.52 9.20 -9.93
N ALA A 51 4.95 10.21 -9.17
CA ALA A 51 6.26 10.83 -9.29
C ALA A 51 7.37 10.08 -8.53
N MET A 52 7.05 9.05 -7.74
CA MET A 52 8.06 8.33 -6.96
C MET A 52 9.05 7.57 -7.87
N PRO A 53 10.36 7.74 -7.65
CA PRO A 53 11.38 6.90 -8.27
C PRO A 53 11.19 5.41 -7.93
N GLY A 54 11.55 4.53 -8.87
CA GLY A 54 11.47 3.08 -8.68
C GLY A 54 12.06 2.56 -7.36
N PRO A 55 13.27 2.99 -6.94
CA PRO A 55 13.86 2.58 -5.66
C PRO A 55 13.03 2.98 -4.44
N ASP A 56 12.34 4.13 -4.49
CA ASP A 56 11.51 4.61 -3.39
C ASP A 56 10.20 3.82 -3.32
N VAL A 57 9.66 3.42 -4.47
CA VAL A 57 8.52 2.50 -4.55
C VAL A 57 8.89 1.14 -3.97
N ASP A 58 10.07 0.62 -4.30
CA ASP A 58 10.58 -0.65 -3.78
C ASP A 58 10.82 -0.60 -2.26
N GLY A 59 11.34 0.52 -1.75
CA GLY A 59 11.48 0.77 -0.32
C GLY A 59 10.12 0.78 0.39
N LEU A 60 9.11 1.41 -0.22
CA LEU A 60 7.75 1.43 0.33
C LEU A 60 7.12 0.03 0.35
N LEU A 61 7.28 -0.75 -0.73
CA LEU A 61 6.84 -2.14 -0.80
C LEU A 61 7.50 -2.97 0.32
N ALA A 62 8.82 -2.89 0.46
CA ALA A 62 9.56 -3.61 1.50
C ALA A 62 9.12 -3.20 2.92
N ALA A 63 8.85 -1.91 3.16
CA ALA A 63 8.34 -1.43 4.44
C ALA A 63 6.95 -1.98 4.80
N TYR A 64 6.15 -2.33 3.79
CA TYR A 64 4.89 -3.06 3.93
C TYR A 64 5.05 -4.58 3.97
N GLY A 65 6.28 -5.11 3.90
CA GLY A 65 6.53 -6.55 3.81
C GLY A 65 6.13 -7.14 2.44
N LEU A 66 6.03 -6.30 1.42
CA LEU A 66 5.74 -6.70 0.05
C LEU A 66 7.03 -6.90 -0.74
N VAL A 67 7.00 -7.84 -1.67
CA VAL A 67 8.12 -8.12 -2.56
C VAL A 67 8.35 -6.91 -3.51
N PRO A 68 9.57 -6.34 -3.54
CA PRO A 68 9.93 -5.26 -4.47
C PRO A 68 9.81 -5.67 -5.94
N HIS A 69 9.82 -4.67 -6.81
CA HIS A 69 9.80 -4.87 -8.26
C HIS A 69 10.98 -5.74 -8.74
N GLY A 70 10.77 -6.53 -9.80
CA GLY A 70 11.79 -7.38 -10.41
C GLY A 70 11.86 -8.84 -9.92
N ASN A 71 11.22 -9.19 -8.78
CA ASN A 71 11.15 -10.57 -8.32
C ASN A 71 9.78 -11.22 -8.58
N VAL A 72 9.51 -11.50 -9.87
CA VAL A 72 8.21 -12.01 -10.36
C VAL A 72 7.81 -13.33 -9.68
N HIS A 73 8.76 -14.23 -9.43
CA HIS A 73 8.48 -15.50 -8.75
C HIS A 73 8.09 -15.33 -7.28
N ALA A 74 8.77 -14.44 -6.54
CA ALA A 74 8.39 -14.16 -5.16
C ALA A 74 7.06 -13.39 -5.08
N ARG A 75 6.81 -12.47 -6.01
CA ARG A 75 5.54 -11.74 -6.10
C ARG A 75 4.37 -12.67 -6.43
N ALA A 76 4.57 -13.66 -7.31
CA ALA A 76 3.54 -14.65 -7.65
C ALA A 76 3.15 -15.51 -6.44
N ARG A 77 4.14 -15.95 -5.64
CA ARG A 77 3.88 -16.71 -4.39
C ARG A 77 3.11 -15.89 -3.37
N GLN A 78 3.42 -14.59 -3.25
CA GLN A 78 2.73 -13.68 -2.34
C GLN A 78 1.25 -13.42 -2.70
N ALA A 79 0.86 -13.65 -3.97
CA ALA A 79 -0.52 -13.49 -4.42
C ALA A 79 -1.38 -14.76 -4.29
N THR A 80 -0.80 -15.87 -3.82
CA THR A 80 -1.48 -17.17 -3.69
C THR A 80 -1.74 -17.58 -2.23
N ASP A 81 -1.26 -16.80 -1.26
CA ASP A 81 -1.59 -16.87 0.17
C ASP A 81 -2.66 -15.81 0.51
#